data_AF-A0A498DZ84-F1
#
_entry.id   AF-A0A498DZ84-F1
#
_cell.length_a   1.000
_cell.length_b   1.000
_cell.length_c   1.000
_cell.angle_alpha   90.00
_cell.angle_beta   90.00
_cell.angle_gamma   90.00
#
_symmetry.space_group_name_H-M   'P 1'
#
loop_
_entity.id
_entity.type
_entity.pdbx_description
1 polymer ?
#
loop_
_entity_poly.entity_id
_entity_poly.type
_entity_poly.pdbx_seq_one_letter_code
_entity_poly.pdbx_strand_id
1 'polypeptide(L)'
;MVMTKNSVACLFLIVLCCTSCSDDSSRSVQQSILIYPDQESENFKQFAKLCSSCHRPPMPNKHTARLWLSTVNRMQLHRAQGGLAKMTDIEKQRVLAYLQGHAQQEVQP
;
A
#
# COMPACT_ATOMS: atom_id res chain seq x y z
N MET A 1 25.31 -6.94 -72.25
CA MET A 1 24.07 -7.62 -71.84
C MET A 1 23.80 -7.28 -70.37
N VAL A 2 22.53 -7.13 -70.04
CA VAL A 2 21.96 -6.42 -68.88
C VAL A 2 21.74 -7.34 -67.67
N MET A 3 21.85 -6.75 -66.45
CA MET A 3 21.19 -7.05 -65.15
C MET A 3 21.59 -8.25 -64.24
N THR A 4 22.04 -7.86 -63.02
CA THR A 4 21.57 -8.20 -61.64
C THR A 4 21.50 -9.63 -61.06
N LYS A 5 22.00 -9.80 -59.81
CA LYS A 5 21.19 -9.74 -58.55
C LYS A 5 22.05 -9.92 -57.26
N ASN A 6 21.73 -9.13 -56.24
CA ASN A 6 22.23 -9.16 -54.86
C ASN A 6 22.04 -10.50 -54.13
N SER A 7 22.89 -10.77 -53.13
CA SER A 7 22.45 -11.17 -51.78
C SER A 7 23.59 -11.10 -50.78
N VAL A 8 23.73 -9.95 -50.12
CA VAL A 8 24.54 -9.78 -48.92
C VAL A 8 23.70 -10.29 -47.75
N ALA A 9 23.84 -11.56 -47.42
CA ALA A 9 23.28 -12.14 -46.22
C ALA A 9 24.30 -13.14 -45.66
N CYS A 10 24.40 -13.22 -44.34
CA CYS A 10 25.17 -14.19 -43.53
C CYS A 10 26.52 -13.75 -42.94
N LEU A 11 26.90 -12.47 -42.93
CA LEU A 11 28.10 -11.99 -42.22
C LEU A 11 27.84 -11.30 -40.87
N PHE A 12 26.74 -11.62 -40.18
CA PHE A 12 26.38 -11.02 -38.87
C PHE A 12 26.00 -12.07 -37.81
N LEU A 13 26.87 -13.06 -37.55
CA LEU A 13 26.61 -14.11 -36.54
C LEU A 13 27.73 -14.32 -35.50
N ILE A 14 28.64 -13.37 -35.30
CA ILE A 14 29.77 -13.53 -34.34
C ILE A 14 30.00 -12.28 -33.46
N VAL A 15 28.93 -11.58 -33.04
CA VAL A 15 29.03 -10.46 -32.07
C VAL A 15 27.90 -10.53 -31.05
N LEU A 16 27.74 -11.66 -30.36
CA LEU A 16 26.61 -11.91 -29.46
C LEU A 16 26.99 -12.68 -28.18
N CYS A 17 28.16 -12.39 -27.58
CA CYS A 17 28.55 -12.99 -26.29
C CYS A 17 29.18 -12.04 -25.26
N CYS A 18 29.26 -10.71 -25.50
CA CYS A 18 29.92 -9.79 -24.55
C CYS A 18 29.03 -8.69 -23.97
N THR A 19 27.70 -8.77 -24.09
CA THR A 19 26.80 -7.83 -23.40
C THR A 19 26.03 -8.56 -22.30
N SER A 20 26.74 -8.96 -21.24
CA SER A 20 26.11 -9.10 -19.93
C SER A 20 25.93 -7.69 -19.38
N CYS A 21 24.81 -7.06 -19.70
CA CYS A 21 24.35 -5.87 -19.00
C CYS A 21 24.00 -6.30 -17.58
N SER A 22 24.96 -6.24 -16.66
CA SER A 22 24.62 -6.20 -15.24
C SER A 22 24.20 -4.77 -14.92
N ASP A 23 22.95 -4.43 -15.26
CA ASP A 23 22.30 -3.22 -14.77
C ASP A 23 20.89 -3.57 -14.32
N ASP A 24 20.74 -3.70 -12.99
CA ASP A 24 19.69 -3.12 -12.16
C ASP A 24 19.57 -3.92 -10.85
N SER A 25 20.63 -3.86 -10.03
CA SER A 25 20.55 -4.30 -8.62
C SER A 25 19.76 -3.32 -7.74
N SER A 26 18.90 -2.47 -8.32
CA SER A 26 18.07 -1.50 -7.58
C SER A 26 16.70 -2.05 -7.17
N ARG A 27 16.30 -3.24 -7.62
CA ARG A 27 14.98 -3.84 -7.30
C ARG A 27 14.95 -4.68 -6.02
N SER A 28 15.77 -4.35 -5.00
CA SER A 28 15.79 -5.11 -3.75
C SER A 28 15.71 -4.27 -2.46
N VAL A 29 15.06 -3.11 -2.49
CA VAL A 29 14.52 -2.45 -1.28
C VAL A 29 13.08 -1.99 -1.52
N GLN A 30 12.24 -2.86 -2.07
CA GLN A 30 10.80 -2.79 -1.79
C GLN A 30 10.53 -3.48 -0.44
N GLN A 31 11.36 -3.17 0.58
CA GLN A 31 11.10 -3.59 1.95
C GLN A 31 9.95 -2.71 2.43
N SER A 32 8.77 -3.30 2.57
CA SER A 32 7.54 -2.64 2.99
C SER A 32 7.66 -2.08 4.41
N ILE A 33 8.26 -0.89 4.56
CA ILE A 33 8.21 -0.16 5.82
C ILE A 33 6.76 0.30 5.97
N LEU A 34 6.05 -0.27 6.96
CA LEU A 34 4.68 0.13 7.30
C LEU A 34 4.75 1.47 8.05
N ILE A 35 4.80 2.56 7.30
CA ILE A 35 4.79 3.93 7.84
C ILE A 35 3.34 4.42 7.92
N TYR A 36 2.89 4.76 9.12
CA TYR A 36 1.61 5.43 9.29
C TYR A 36 1.76 6.93 9.02
N PRO A 37 0.75 7.59 8.43
CA PRO A 37 0.78 9.04 8.28
C PRO A 37 0.68 9.74 9.63
N ASP A 38 1.34 10.89 9.76
CA ASP A 38 1.23 11.81 10.90
C ASP A 38 1.45 11.19 12.28
N GLN A 39 2.48 10.36 12.44
CA GLN A 39 2.73 9.59 13.67
C GLN A 39 2.93 10.45 14.93
N GLU A 40 3.41 11.68 14.77
CA GLU A 40 3.60 12.60 15.89
C GLU A 40 2.31 13.30 16.32
N SER A 41 1.24 13.20 15.52
CA SER A 41 -0.04 13.83 15.80
C SER A 41 -0.80 13.15 16.95
N GLU A 42 -1.57 13.95 17.69
CA GLU A 42 -2.46 13.42 18.74
C GLU A 42 -3.55 12.50 18.17
N ASN A 43 -3.99 12.74 16.93
CA ASN A 43 -4.96 11.89 16.24
C ASN A 43 -4.39 10.49 16.01
N PHE A 44 -3.14 10.38 15.53
CA PHE A 44 -2.47 9.09 15.38
C PHE A 44 -2.28 8.40 16.73
N LYS A 45 -1.77 9.09 17.76
CA LYS A 45 -1.51 8.48 19.07
C LYS A 45 -2.79 7.88 19.67
N GLN A 46 -3.92 8.58 19.56
CA GLN A 46 -5.21 8.09 20.02
C GLN A 46 -5.70 6.90 19.19
N PHE A 47 -5.61 7.00 17.86
CA PHE A 47 -5.93 5.91 16.95
C PHE A 47 -5.13 4.64 17.27
N ALA A 48 -3.81 4.77 17.39
CA ALA A 48 -2.89 3.67 17.68
C ALA A 48 -3.26 3.01 19.01
N LYS A 49 -3.43 3.80 20.08
CA LYS A 49 -3.82 3.31 21.41
C LYS A 49 -5.12 2.51 21.40
N LEU A 50 -6.15 3.02 20.72
CA LEU A 50 -7.49 2.39 20.70
C LEU A 50 -7.51 1.14 19.80
N CYS A 51 -6.86 1.19 18.65
CA CYS A 51 -6.92 0.13 17.64
C CYS A 51 -5.84 -0.94 17.79
N SER A 52 -4.85 -0.77 18.69
CA SER A 52 -3.80 -1.76 18.94
C SER A 52 -4.11 -2.75 20.08
N SER A 53 -5.31 -2.69 20.68
CA SER A 53 -5.65 -3.50 21.86
C SER A 53 -5.85 -4.99 21.54
N CYS A 54 -6.17 -5.34 20.30
CA CYS A 54 -6.40 -6.74 19.88
C CYS A 54 -5.33 -7.26 18.92
N HIS A 55 -4.89 -6.41 17.99
CA HIS A 55 -3.93 -6.72 16.93
C HIS A 55 -3.32 -5.40 16.43
N ARG A 56 -2.42 -5.43 15.45
CA ARG A 56 -1.85 -4.23 14.85
C ARG A 56 -2.95 -3.31 14.27
N PRO A 57 -2.91 -1.97 14.46
CA PRO A 57 -3.90 -1.08 13.86
C PRO A 57 -4.03 -1.25 12.34
N PRO A 58 -5.19 -0.96 11.74
CA PRO A 58 -5.34 -1.02 10.29
C PRO A 58 -4.59 0.12 9.60
N MET A 59 -3.97 -0.10 8.44
CA MET A 59 -3.41 1.02 7.66
C MET A 59 -4.56 1.88 7.10
N PRO A 60 -4.51 3.22 7.21
CA PRO A 60 -5.60 4.09 6.74
C PRO A 60 -5.88 3.97 5.23
N ASN A 61 -4.86 3.65 4.42
CA ASN A 61 -5.01 3.49 2.98
C ASN A 61 -5.56 2.12 2.53
N LYS A 62 -6.08 1.28 3.45
CA LYS A 62 -6.65 -0.04 3.10
C LYS A 62 -8.10 0.04 2.59
N HIS A 63 -8.79 1.12 2.91
CA HIS A 63 -10.17 1.34 2.51
C HIS A 63 -10.35 2.79 2.06
N THR A 64 -11.38 3.03 1.25
CA THR A 64 -11.82 4.39 0.93
C THR A 64 -12.51 5.01 2.15
N ALA A 65 -12.62 6.34 2.18
CA ALA A 65 -13.19 7.08 3.32
C ALA A 65 -14.59 6.58 3.71
N ARG A 66 -15.44 6.22 2.73
CA ARG A 66 -16.81 5.73 2.95
C ARG A 66 -16.85 4.39 3.69
N LEU A 67 -15.86 3.52 3.47
CA LEU A 67 -15.84 2.16 4.02
C LEU A 67 -15.33 2.08 5.46
N TRP A 68 -14.71 3.14 5.98
CA TRP A 68 -14.15 3.13 7.33
C TRP A 68 -15.22 3.06 8.42
N LEU A 69 -16.40 3.68 8.23
CA LEU A 69 -17.47 3.65 9.22
C LEU A 69 -17.94 2.22 9.52
N SER A 70 -18.25 1.44 8.49
CA SER A 70 -18.70 0.06 8.65
C SER A 70 -17.58 -0.84 9.22
N THR A 71 -16.33 -0.58 8.83
CA THR A 71 -15.16 -1.31 9.34
C THR A 71 -14.94 -1.08 10.83
N VAL A 72 -14.96 0.18 11.29
CA VAL A 72 -14.81 0.53 12.71
C VAL A 72 -15.99 -0.01 13.54
N ASN A 73 -17.21 -0.01 12.99
CA ASN A 73 -18.36 -0.64 13.65
C ASN A 73 -18.15 -2.14 13.88
N ARG A 74 -17.61 -2.86 12.89
CA ARG A 74 -17.29 -4.29 13.02
C ARG A 74 -16.19 -4.53 14.05
N MET A 75 -15.14 -3.70 14.06
CA MET A 75 -14.06 -3.78 15.05
C MET A 75 -14.58 -3.55 16.47
N GLN A 76 -15.46 -2.57 16.68
CA GLN A 76 -16.11 -2.31 17.97
C GLN A 76 -16.96 -3.51 18.43
N LEU A 77 -17.68 -4.17 17.51
CA LEU A 77 -18.43 -5.38 17.83
C LEU A 77 -17.51 -6.49 18.31
N HIS A 78 -16.41 -6.75 17.59
CA HIS A 78 -15.42 -7.76 17.99
C HIS A 78 -14.71 -7.39 19.29
N ARG A 79 -14.43 -6.11 19.52
CA ARG A 79 -13.88 -5.59 20.78
C ARG A 79 -14.77 -5.99 21.96
N ALA A 80 -16.08 -5.75 21.84
CA ALA A 80 -17.05 -6.12 22.87
C ALA A 80 -17.18 -7.64 23.05
N GLN A 81 -17.19 -8.42 21.96
CA GLN A 81 -17.21 -9.88 22.01
C GLN A 81 -15.96 -10.47 22.67
N GLY A 82 -14.81 -9.81 22.50
CA GLY A 82 -13.56 -10.15 23.17
C GLY A 82 -13.45 -9.65 24.62
N GLY A 83 -14.52 -9.12 25.21
CA GLY A 83 -14.55 -8.66 26.60
C GLY A 83 -13.85 -7.31 26.85
N LEU A 84 -13.41 -6.63 25.79
CA LEU A 84 -12.86 -5.28 25.91
C LEU A 84 -14.01 -4.27 25.97
N ALA A 85 -13.77 -3.15 26.66
CA ALA A 85 -14.73 -2.05 26.74
C ALA A 85 -15.15 -1.59 25.33
N LYS A 86 -16.27 -0.89 25.22
CA LYS A 86 -16.64 -0.19 23.98
C LYS A 86 -15.89 1.15 23.92
N MET A 87 -15.45 1.57 22.73
CA MET A 87 -15.08 2.97 22.53
C MET A 87 -16.31 3.85 22.77
N THR A 88 -16.09 5.00 23.42
CA THR A 88 -17.07 6.09 23.48
C THR A 88 -17.32 6.67 22.10
N ASP A 89 -18.42 7.42 21.93
CA ASP A 89 -18.72 8.07 20.65
C ASP A 89 -17.63 9.08 20.24
N ILE A 90 -17.06 9.80 21.20
CA ILE A 90 -15.95 10.75 20.96
C ILE A 90 -14.71 10.01 20.47
N GLU A 91 -14.31 8.92 21.14
CA GLU A 91 -13.16 8.10 20.72
C GLU A 91 -13.37 7.53 19.32
N LYS A 92 -14.56 6.99 19.04
CA LYS A 92 -14.92 6.45 17.74
C LYS A 92 -14.86 7.51 16.64
N GLN A 93 -15.36 8.72 16.91
CA GLN A 93 -15.29 9.83 15.96
C GLN A 93 -13.84 10.23 15.64
N ARG A 94 -12.96 10.27 16.64
CA ARG A 94 -11.53 10.58 16.42
C ARG A 94 -10.81 9.52 15.61
N VAL A 95 -11.09 8.24 15.89
CA VAL A 95 -10.59 7.10 15.09
C VAL A 95 -11.06 7.22 13.64
N LEU A 96 -12.34 7.54 13.42
CA LEU A 96 -12.88 7.73 12.08
C LEU A 96 -12.24 8.92 11.36
N ALA A 97 -12.06 10.05 12.06
CA ALA A 97 -11.43 11.24 11.48
C ALA A 97 -10.01 10.93 10.97
N TYR A 98 -9.20 10.23 11.76
CA TYR A 98 -7.86 9.81 11.34
C TYR A 98 -7.90 8.85 10.13
N LEU A 99 -8.72 7.80 10.21
CA LEU A 99 -8.81 6.80 9.13
C LEU A 99 -9.35 7.38 7.82
N GLN A 100 -10.34 8.26 7.89
CA GLN A 100 -10.96 8.89 6.72
C GLN A 100 -10.07 9.98 6.11
N GLY A 101 -9.37 10.77 6.94
CA GLY A 101 -8.43 11.79 6.47
C GLY A 101 -7.21 11.22 5.74
N HIS A 102 -6.86 9.97 6.01
CA HIS A 102 -5.74 9.26 5.37
C HIS A 102 -6.21 8.05 4.53
N ALA A 103 -7.48 8.03 4.14
CA ALA A 103 -8.07 6.93 3.40
C ALA A 103 -7.46 6.77 1.99
N GLN A 104 -7.68 5.60 1.40
CA GLN A 104 -7.44 5.43 -0.03
C GLN A 104 -8.34 6.42 -0.81
N GLN A 105 -7.77 7.09 -1.80
CA GLN A 105 -8.54 7.95 -2.70
C GLN A 105 -9.53 7.11 -3.50
N GLU A 106 -10.79 7.56 -3.57
CA GLU A 106 -11.78 6.98 -4.46
C GLU A 106 -11.39 7.34 -5.90
N VAL A 107 -11.01 6.34 -6.69
CA VAL A 107 -10.89 6.52 -8.14
C VAL A 107 -12.30 6.39 -8.70
N GLN A 108 -12.88 7.51 -9.12
CA GLN A 108 -14.16 7.49 -9.85
C GLN A 108 -13.91 6.88 -11.24
N PRO A 109 -14.75 5.93 -11.68
CA PRO A 109 -14.61 5.28 -12.99
C PRO A 109 -14.86 6.24 -14.15
#